data_AF-A0A2E1SAT7-F1
#
_entry.id   AF-A0A2E1SAT7-F1
#
_cell.length_a   1.000
_cell.length_b   1.000
_cell.length_c   1.000
_cell.angle_alpha   90.00
_cell.angle_beta   90.00
_cell.angle_gamma   90.00
#
_symmetry.space_group_name_H-M   'P 1'
#
loop_
_entity.id
_entity.type
_entity.pdbx_description
1 polymer ?
#
loop_
_entity_poly.entity_id
_entity_poly.type
_entity_poly.pdbx_seq_one_letter_code
_entity_poly.pdbx_strand_id
1 'polypeptide(L)'
;MSYLSPWIINHKILKRTKFYNINFHPGPPKYPGIGCFNFALLNNDNSYGVTMHLMNKSVDSGKIIKTQYFSIKNLNLIEIIDKSYDEMFKLFTKEILKILKTKKINLSKEKWKRTAYTRKDLNKLLKLNLNMKPKEITNRINALYYQGYPNPYFTINNKKFYVIPEKNS
;
A
#
# COMPACT_ATOMS: atom_id res chain seq x y z
N MET A 1 -3.36 12.91 -13.40
CA MET A 1 -2.60 11.81 -12.76
C MET A 1 -2.93 11.82 -11.28
N SER A 2 -2.86 10.67 -10.61
CA SER A 2 -3.03 10.52 -9.16
C SER A 2 -1.75 9.97 -8.55
N TYR A 3 -1.28 10.58 -7.46
CA TYR A 3 -0.06 10.20 -6.74
C TYR A 3 -0.35 10.31 -5.25
N LEU A 4 -0.39 9.19 -4.53
CA LEU A 4 -0.77 9.12 -3.10
C LEU A 4 -2.09 9.83 -2.74
N SER A 5 -3.02 9.96 -3.70
CA SER A 5 -4.30 10.63 -3.44
C SER A 5 -5.15 9.79 -2.48
N PRO A 6 -5.69 10.36 -1.39
CA PRO A 6 -6.63 9.67 -0.53
C PRO A 6 -8.03 9.54 -1.16
N TRP A 7 -8.26 10.17 -2.31
CA TRP A 7 -9.58 10.29 -2.93
C TRP A 7 -9.78 9.30 -4.08
N ILE A 8 -10.93 8.62 -4.07
CA ILE A 8 -11.40 7.88 -5.25
C ILE A 8 -11.93 8.91 -6.25
N ILE A 9 -11.24 9.05 -7.39
CA ILE A 9 -11.62 10.00 -8.43
C ILE A 9 -12.88 9.49 -9.14
N ASN A 10 -13.93 10.33 -9.18
CA ASN A 10 -15.19 9.99 -9.83
C ASN A 10 -14.99 9.68 -11.31
N HIS A 11 -15.59 8.60 -11.79
CA HIS A 11 -15.53 8.18 -13.19
C HIS A 11 -15.99 9.25 -14.20
N LYS A 12 -16.93 10.12 -13.83
CA LYS A 12 -17.34 11.27 -14.66
C LYS A 12 -16.17 12.24 -14.91
N ILE A 13 -15.29 12.42 -13.92
CA ILE A 13 -14.07 13.25 -14.04
C ILE A 13 -13.04 12.52 -14.91
N LEU A 14 -12.83 11.23 -14.68
CA LEU A 14 -11.89 10.42 -15.47
C LEU A 14 -12.22 10.44 -16.98
N LYS A 15 -13.51 10.44 -17.34
CA LYS A 15 -13.96 10.54 -18.75
C LYS A 15 -13.60 11.85 -19.44
N ARG A 16 -13.25 12.91 -18.70
CA ARG A 16 -12.91 14.22 -19.25
C ARG A 16 -11.43 14.36 -19.65
N THR A 17 -10.60 13.37 -19.35
CA THR A 17 -9.17 13.42 -19.69
C THR A 17 -8.92 13.06 -21.15
N LYS A 18 -8.00 13.79 -21.82
CA LYS A 18 -7.69 13.61 -23.24
C LYS A 18 -6.82 12.38 -23.56
N PHE A 19 -5.95 11.98 -22.64
CA PHE A 19 -4.93 10.94 -22.90
C PHE A 19 -5.11 9.74 -21.97
N TYR A 20 -4.55 9.83 -20.75
CA TYR A 20 -4.50 8.71 -19.82
C TYR A 20 -4.82 9.14 -18.39
N ASN A 21 -5.58 8.29 -17.71
CA ASN A 21 -5.81 8.35 -16.28
C ASN A 21 -4.82 7.41 -15.60
N ILE A 22 -3.74 7.94 -15.05
CA ILE A 22 -2.67 7.15 -14.42
C ILE A 22 -2.68 7.38 -12.91
N ASN A 23 -2.55 6.29 -12.15
CA ASN A 23 -2.31 6.31 -10.71
C ASN A 23 -0.97 5.65 -10.37
N PHE A 24 -0.32 6.16 -9.32
CA PHE A 24 0.85 5.59 -8.69
C PHE A 24 0.47 5.07 -7.31
N HIS A 25 0.46 3.75 -7.18
CA HIS A 25 0.12 3.03 -5.96
C HIS A 25 1.41 2.62 -5.23
N PRO A 26 1.57 2.91 -3.93
CA PRO A 26 2.78 2.57 -3.18
C PRO A 26 2.78 1.10 -2.72
N GLY A 27 2.31 0.19 -3.56
CA GLY A 27 2.31 -1.24 -3.30
C GLY A 27 2.38 -2.07 -4.59
N PRO A 28 2.85 -3.33 -4.51
CA PRO A 28 2.92 -4.21 -5.66
C PRO A 28 1.52 -4.77 -6.00
N PRO A 29 1.36 -5.45 -7.13
CA PRO A 29 0.09 -6.08 -7.53
C PRO A 29 -0.46 -7.11 -6.52
N LYS A 30 0.38 -7.57 -5.59
CA LYS A 30 0.01 -8.43 -4.47
C LYS A 30 -0.84 -7.71 -3.41
N TYR A 31 -0.67 -6.39 -3.26
CA TYR A 31 -1.28 -5.57 -2.20
C TYR A 31 -2.04 -4.35 -2.73
N PRO A 32 -3.09 -4.53 -3.56
CA PRO A 32 -3.99 -3.42 -3.91
C PRO A 32 -4.74 -2.92 -2.67
N GLY A 33 -5.08 -1.63 -2.65
CA GLY A 33 -5.88 -1.00 -1.61
C GLY A 33 -5.08 -0.47 -0.42
N ILE A 34 -5.77 -0.37 0.72
CA ILE A 34 -5.24 0.29 1.92
C ILE A 34 -4.39 -0.69 2.74
N GLY A 35 -3.36 -0.15 3.39
CA GLY A 35 -2.52 -0.92 4.33
C GLY A 35 -1.53 -1.86 3.64
N CYS A 36 -1.19 -1.59 2.37
CA CYS A 36 -0.33 -2.43 1.56
C CYS A 36 1.02 -2.73 2.23
N PHE A 37 1.64 -1.75 2.89
CA PHE A 37 2.86 -1.93 3.69
C PHE A 37 2.64 -2.89 4.87
N ASN A 38 1.54 -2.69 5.60
CA ASN A 38 1.19 -3.49 6.77
C ASN A 38 1.01 -4.98 6.39
N PHE A 39 0.31 -5.23 5.28
CA PHE A 39 0.10 -6.60 4.78
C PHE A 39 1.42 -7.26 4.32
N ALA A 40 2.35 -6.51 3.73
CA ALA A 40 3.66 -7.05 3.36
C ALA A 40 4.46 -7.49 4.60
N LEU A 41 4.47 -6.67 5.65
CA LEU A 41 5.12 -7.01 6.92
C LEU A 41 4.47 -8.21 7.60
N LEU A 42 3.13 -8.24 7.67
CA LEU A 42 2.39 -9.36 8.26
C LEU A 42 2.64 -10.68 7.53
N ASN A 43 2.89 -10.63 6.22
CA ASN A 43 3.22 -11.80 5.41
C ASN A 43 4.71 -12.14 5.42
N ASN A 44 5.55 -11.38 6.13
CA ASN A 44 7.00 -11.54 6.18
C ASN A 44 7.65 -11.51 4.78
N ASP A 45 7.17 -10.64 3.90
CA ASP A 45 7.73 -10.50 2.56
C ASP A 45 9.14 -9.89 2.61
N ASN A 46 10.07 -10.43 1.82
CA ASN A 46 11.42 -9.87 1.65
C ASN A 46 11.53 -8.94 0.43
N SER A 47 10.53 -8.95 -0.46
CA SER A 47 10.46 -8.16 -1.68
C SER A 47 9.13 -7.44 -1.75
N TYR A 48 9.18 -6.18 -2.18
CA TYR A 48 8.02 -5.30 -2.30
C TYR A 48 8.10 -4.53 -3.61
N GLY A 49 7.17 -3.63 -3.86
CA GLY A 49 7.24 -2.77 -5.03
C GLY A 49 6.19 -1.67 -5.04
N VAL A 50 6.31 -0.80 -6.03
CA VAL A 50 5.34 0.27 -6.31
C VAL A 50 4.83 0.15 -7.74
N THR A 51 3.56 0.48 -7.96
CA THR A 51 2.85 0.16 -9.19
C THR A 51 2.30 1.41 -9.85
N MET A 52 2.68 1.63 -11.11
CA MET A 52 2.06 2.59 -12.00
C MET A 52 1.02 1.87 -12.86
N HIS A 53 -0.23 2.34 -12.84
CA HIS A 53 -1.31 1.68 -13.56
C HIS A 53 -2.35 2.67 -14.09
N LEU A 54 -3.16 2.23 -15.05
CA LEU A 54 -4.32 2.98 -15.50
C LEU A 54 -5.42 2.95 -14.43
N MET A 55 -6.08 4.07 -14.18
CA MET A 55 -7.25 4.15 -13.31
C MET A 55 -8.49 3.62 -14.05
N ASN A 56 -9.36 2.96 -13.31
CA ASN A 56 -10.70 2.58 -13.73
C ASN A 56 -11.68 2.83 -12.57
N LYS A 57 -12.89 2.26 -12.62
CA LYS A 57 -13.92 2.47 -11.58
C LYS A 57 -13.52 1.91 -10.21
N SER A 58 -12.69 0.87 -10.16
CA SER A 58 -12.37 0.15 -8.93
C SER A 58 -10.92 0.41 -8.51
N VAL A 59 -10.70 0.68 -7.22
CA VAL A 59 -9.37 0.94 -6.66
C VAL A 59 -8.39 -0.16 -7.04
N ASP A 60 -7.20 0.24 -7.52
CA ASP A 60 -6.06 -0.62 -7.83
C ASP A 60 -6.42 -1.88 -8.62
N SER A 61 -7.16 -1.69 -9.73
CA SER A 61 -7.63 -2.81 -10.56
C SER A 61 -7.42 -2.62 -12.07
N GLY A 62 -7.00 -1.43 -12.50
CA GLY A 62 -6.78 -1.16 -13.92
C GLY A 62 -5.47 -1.78 -14.45
N LYS A 63 -5.29 -1.73 -15.77
CA LYS A 63 -4.13 -2.35 -16.44
C LYS A 63 -2.82 -1.73 -15.93
N ILE A 64 -1.87 -2.60 -15.57
CA ILE A 64 -0.58 -2.18 -15.03
C ILE A 64 0.31 -1.70 -16.18
N ILE A 65 0.94 -0.55 -15.97
CA ILE A 65 1.96 0.00 -16.88
C ILE A 65 3.31 -0.56 -16.49
N LYS A 66 3.69 -0.40 -15.22
CA LYS A 66 4.97 -0.84 -14.69
C LYS A 66 4.90 -1.05 -13.18
N THR A 67 5.56 -2.10 -12.71
CA THR A 67 5.88 -2.29 -11.29
C THR A 67 7.39 -2.12 -11.11
N GLN A 68 7.80 -1.39 -10.08
CA GLN A 68 9.20 -1.25 -9.65
C GLN A 68 9.37 -2.00 -8.33
N TYR A 69 10.11 -3.11 -8.38
CA TYR A 69 10.34 -3.98 -7.24
C TYR A 69 11.65 -3.64 -6.53
N PHE A 70 11.67 -3.83 -5.21
CA PHE A 70 12.83 -3.62 -4.36
C PHE A 70 12.79 -4.52 -3.12
N SER A 71 13.95 -4.74 -2.51
CA SER A 71 14.05 -5.52 -1.27
C SER A 71 13.55 -4.71 -0.07
N ILE A 72 12.76 -5.35 0.79
CA ILE A 72 12.34 -4.85 2.11
C ILE A 72 12.85 -5.73 3.25
N LYS A 73 13.81 -6.62 2.95
CA LYS A 73 14.43 -7.48 3.97
C LYS A 73 14.97 -6.62 5.12
N ASN A 74 14.60 -6.98 6.34
CA ASN A 74 14.96 -6.32 7.60
C ASN A 74 14.46 -4.87 7.75
N LEU A 75 13.55 -4.39 6.89
CA LEU A 75 12.97 -3.06 7.04
C LEU A 75 11.74 -3.08 7.95
N ASN A 76 11.60 -2.05 8.76
CA ASN A 76 10.40 -1.77 9.54
C ASN A 76 9.35 -0.99 8.71
N LEU A 77 8.17 -0.73 9.30
CA LEU A 77 7.07 -0.07 8.61
C LEU A 77 7.43 1.31 8.05
N ILE A 78 8.15 2.13 8.82
CA ILE A 78 8.53 3.49 8.42
C ILE A 78 9.53 3.41 7.25
N GLU A 79 10.55 2.57 7.38
CA GLU A 79 11.56 2.38 6.34
C GLU A 79 10.97 1.88 5.02
N ILE A 80 9.96 0.99 5.07
CA ILE A 80 9.24 0.54 3.87
C ILE A 80 8.44 1.69 3.25
N ILE A 81 7.77 2.52 4.05
CA ILE A 81 7.01 3.67 3.56
C ILE A 81 7.94 4.64 2.83
N ASP A 82 9.03 5.05 3.48
CA ASP A 82 9.99 6.02 2.95
C ASP A 82 10.61 5.50 1.64
N LYS A 83 11.10 4.26 1.66
CA LYS A 83 11.66 3.62 0.47
C LYS A 83 10.64 3.49 -0.65
N SER A 84 9.37 3.22 -0.33
CA SER A 84 8.31 3.15 -1.35
C SER A 84 8.08 4.50 -2.02
N TYR A 85 8.14 5.60 -1.26
CA TYR A 85 7.99 6.94 -1.83
C TYR A 85 9.16 7.32 -2.74
N ASP A 86 10.39 7.00 -2.34
CA ASP A 86 11.58 7.19 -3.19
C ASP A 86 11.48 6.40 -4.48
N GLU A 87 11.17 5.12 -4.40
CA GLU A 87 11.05 4.24 -5.56
C GLU A 87 9.88 4.65 -6.47
N MET A 88 8.79 5.16 -5.89
CA MET A 88 7.65 5.65 -6.66
C MET A 88 7.93 6.99 -7.34
N PHE A 89 8.71 7.87 -6.73
CA PHE A 89 9.20 9.09 -7.38
C PHE A 89 10.15 8.77 -8.55
N LYS A 90 11.07 7.80 -8.37
CA LYS A 90 11.92 7.30 -9.46
C LYS A 90 11.08 6.70 -10.60
N LEU A 91 10.05 5.91 -10.27
CA LEU A 91 9.14 5.34 -11.25
C LEU A 91 8.37 6.43 -12.01
N PHE A 92 7.85 7.43 -11.29
CA PHE A 92 7.16 8.57 -11.86
C PHE A 92 8.04 9.33 -12.86
N THR A 93 9.22 9.78 -12.44
CA THR A 93 10.12 10.59 -13.28
C THR A 93 10.51 9.83 -14.54
N LYS A 94 10.94 8.57 -14.40
CA LYS A 94 11.36 7.74 -15.53
C LYS A 94 10.25 7.47 -16.55
N GLU A 95 9.10 7.00 -16.09
CA GLU A 95 8.04 6.58 -17.02
C GLU A 95 7.26 7.77 -17.60
N ILE A 96 7.10 8.87 -16.85
CA ILE A 96 6.46 10.08 -17.39
C ILE A 96 7.34 10.73 -18.46
N LEU A 97 8.64 10.88 -18.24
CA LEU A 97 9.56 11.40 -19.27
C LEU A 97 9.51 10.56 -20.55
N LYS A 98 9.47 9.23 -20.40
CA LYS A 98 9.33 8.30 -21.53
C LYS A 98 7.99 8.47 -22.26
N ILE A 99 6.88 8.60 -21.54
CA ILE A 99 5.55 8.82 -22.15
C ILE A 99 5.50 10.16 -22.87
N LEU A 100 6.08 11.22 -22.29
CA LEU A 100 6.12 12.53 -22.92
C LEU A 100 6.92 12.54 -24.23
N LYS A 101 8.04 11.80 -24.28
CA LYS A 101 8.88 11.65 -25.48
C LYS A 101 8.23 10.78 -26.56
N THR A 102 7.63 9.66 -26.17
CA THR A 102 7.14 8.65 -27.12
C THR A 102 5.65 8.79 -27.46
N LYS A 103 4.90 9.56 -26.66
CA LYS A 103 3.44 9.67 -26.69
C LYS A 103 2.71 8.32 -26.56
N LYS A 104 3.35 7.29 -26.00
CA LYS A 104 2.82 5.93 -25.88
C LYS A 104 3.01 5.37 -24.48
N ILE A 105 2.06 4.53 -24.06
CA ILE A 105 2.14 3.70 -22.86
C ILE A 105 2.28 2.24 -23.30
N ASN A 106 3.26 1.55 -22.71
CA ASN A 106 3.38 0.10 -22.83
C ASN A 106 2.79 -0.56 -21.59
N LEU A 107 1.89 -1.50 -21.78
CA LEU A 107 1.25 -2.23 -20.69
C LEU A 107 2.10 -3.43 -20.28
N SER A 108 2.23 -3.65 -18.98
CA SER A 108 2.83 -4.85 -18.42
C SER A 108 1.91 -6.06 -18.62
N LYS A 109 2.48 -7.26 -18.64
CA LYS A 109 1.74 -8.54 -18.57
C LYS A 109 1.30 -8.87 -17.13
N GLU A 110 1.82 -8.15 -16.13
CA GLU A 110 1.43 -8.32 -14.74
C GLU A 110 -0.06 -8.02 -14.51
N LYS A 111 -0.63 -8.68 -13.51
CA LYS A 111 -2.02 -8.51 -13.10
C LYS A 111 -2.09 -8.38 -11.58
N TRP A 112 -3.06 -7.60 -11.12
CA TRP A 112 -3.46 -7.57 -9.72
C TRP A 112 -3.80 -8.98 -9.25
N LYS A 113 -3.27 -9.37 -8.08
CA LYS A 113 -3.38 -10.74 -7.57
C LYS A 113 -4.64 -10.97 -6.75
N ARG A 114 -5.36 -9.90 -6.40
CA ARG A 114 -6.57 -9.92 -5.59
C ARG A 114 -7.33 -8.61 -5.73
N THR A 115 -8.51 -8.54 -5.11
CA THR A 115 -9.25 -7.29 -4.93
C THR A 115 -8.58 -6.42 -3.87
N ALA A 116 -8.74 -5.10 -3.98
CA ALA A 116 -8.19 -4.13 -3.04
C ALA A 116 -8.60 -4.41 -1.58
N TYR A 117 -7.62 -4.38 -0.68
CA TYR A 117 -7.88 -4.38 0.76
C TYR A 117 -8.59 -3.09 1.17
N THR A 118 -9.58 -3.23 2.04
CA THR A 118 -10.36 -2.11 2.55
C THR A 118 -9.83 -1.64 3.91
N ARG A 119 -10.23 -0.43 4.33
CA ARG A 119 -9.99 0.04 5.70
C ARG A 119 -10.57 -0.92 6.75
N LYS A 120 -11.71 -1.56 6.46
CA LYS A 120 -12.33 -2.56 7.33
C LYS A 120 -11.43 -3.77 7.50
N ASP A 121 -10.75 -4.22 6.44
CA ASP A 121 -9.84 -5.36 6.50
C ASP A 121 -8.62 -5.06 7.37
N LEU A 122 -8.02 -3.89 7.20
CA LEU A 122 -6.92 -3.43 8.06
C LEU A 122 -7.35 -3.29 9.53
N ASN A 123 -8.50 -2.64 9.78
CA ASN A 123 -8.98 -2.40 11.14
C ASN A 123 -9.32 -3.69 11.91
N LYS A 124 -9.69 -4.78 11.22
CA LYS A 124 -9.88 -6.10 11.85
C LYS A 124 -8.58 -6.61 12.48
N LEU A 125 -7.43 -6.30 11.88
CA LEU A 125 -6.13 -6.78 12.35
C LEU A 125 -5.65 -6.09 13.63
N LEU A 126 -6.16 -4.88 13.91
CA LEU A 126 -5.85 -4.12 15.12
C LEU A 126 -6.34 -4.80 16.41
N LYS A 127 -7.37 -5.65 16.33
CA LYS A 127 -7.84 -6.39 17.50
C LYS A 127 -6.87 -7.54 17.80
N LEU A 128 -6.21 -7.46 18.96
CA LEU A 128 -5.33 -8.49 19.49
C LEU A 128 -6.13 -9.42 20.42
N ASN A 129 -5.68 -10.67 20.52
CA ASN A 129 -6.24 -11.68 21.42
C ASN A 129 -5.12 -12.31 22.26
N LEU A 130 -5.35 -12.50 23.55
CA LEU A 130 -4.39 -13.13 24.47
C LEU A 130 -4.09 -14.59 24.10
N ASN A 131 -4.95 -15.24 23.32
CA ASN A 131 -4.73 -16.60 22.81
C ASN A 131 -3.80 -16.63 21.57
N MET A 132 -3.40 -15.48 21.02
CA MET A 132 -2.44 -15.42 19.91
C MET A 132 -1.04 -15.79 20.41
N LYS A 133 -0.23 -16.39 19.53
CA LYS A 133 1.18 -16.64 19.84
C LYS A 133 1.90 -15.29 20.10
N PRO A 134 2.82 -15.20 21.08
CA PRO A 134 3.54 -13.95 21.36
C PRO A 134 4.18 -13.32 20.11
N LYS A 135 4.78 -14.14 19.25
CA LYS A 135 5.36 -13.68 17.97
C LYS A 135 4.32 -13.04 17.02
N GLU A 136 3.09 -13.57 16.97
CA GLU A 136 2.03 -12.97 16.15
C GLU A 136 1.60 -11.61 16.71
N ILE A 137 1.50 -11.49 18.04
CA ILE A 137 1.19 -10.23 18.70
C ILE A 137 2.27 -9.19 18.37
N THR A 138 3.55 -9.53 18.54
CA THR A 138 4.68 -8.65 18.20
C THR A 138 4.67 -8.26 16.73
N ASN A 139 4.47 -9.21 15.81
CA ASN A 139 4.41 -8.93 14.38
C ASN A 139 3.25 -7.96 14.03
N ARG A 140 2.08 -8.14 14.64
CA ARG A 140 0.95 -7.22 14.45
C ARG A 140 1.23 -5.84 15.00
N ILE A 141 1.85 -5.73 16.18
CA ILE A 141 2.23 -4.43 16.75
C ILE A 141 3.20 -3.71 15.80
N ASN A 142 4.28 -4.38 15.39
CA ASN A 142 5.30 -3.82 14.50
C ASN A 142 4.74 -3.44 13.12
N ALA A 143 3.78 -4.22 12.60
CA ALA A 143 3.20 -3.98 11.29
C ALA A 143 2.05 -2.96 11.29
N LEU A 144 1.41 -2.68 12.43
CA LEU A 144 0.16 -1.89 12.48
C LEU A 144 0.27 -0.61 13.30
N TYR A 145 1.26 -0.48 14.17
CA TYR A 145 1.50 0.76 14.90
C TYR A 145 2.11 1.81 13.97
N TYR A 146 1.43 2.95 13.84
CA TYR A 146 1.94 4.12 13.14
C TYR A 146 1.31 5.37 13.76
N GLN A 147 2.14 6.36 14.11
CA GLN A 147 1.71 7.52 14.87
C GLN A 147 0.61 8.30 14.14
N GLY A 148 -0.45 8.66 14.87
CA GLY A 148 -1.61 9.37 14.31
C GLY A 148 -2.68 8.47 13.67
N TYR A 149 -2.50 7.14 13.73
CA TYR A 149 -3.47 6.17 13.21
C TYR A 149 -4.00 5.26 14.34
N PRO A 150 -5.11 4.53 14.11
CA PRO A 150 -5.64 3.62 15.12
C PRO A 150 -4.64 2.53 15.52
N ASN A 151 -4.38 2.42 16.83
CA ASN A 151 -3.41 1.47 17.38
C ASN A 151 -4.00 0.07 17.54
N PRO A 152 -3.16 -0.99 17.51
CA PRO A 152 -3.53 -2.31 17.98
C PRO A 152 -4.06 -2.26 19.43
N TYR A 153 -5.01 -3.12 19.77
CA TYR A 153 -5.64 -3.10 21.09
C TYR A 153 -6.12 -4.47 21.55
N PHE A 154 -6.10 -4.68 22.86
CA PHE A 154 -6.81 -5.78 23.52
C PHE A 154 -8.18 -5.32 24.00
N THR A 155 -9.11 -6.26 24.18
CA THR A 155 -10.39 -6.02 24.85
C THR A 155 -10.43 -6.83 26.13
N ILE A 156 -10.50 -6.17 27.29
CA ILE A 156 -10.59 -6.80 28.62
C ILE A 156 -11.80 -6.18 29.33
N ASN A 157 -12.75 -6.99 29.77
CA ASN A 157 -13.99 -6.54 30.41
C ASN A 157 -14.71 -5.42 29.62
N ASN A 158 -14.87 -5.62 28.31
CA ASN A 158 -15.46 -4.66 27.36
C ASN A 158 -14.75 -3.30 27.24
N LYS A 159 -13.56 -3.12 27.83
CA LYS A 159 -12.71 -1.94 27.68
C LYS A 159 -11.58 -2.22 26.69
N LYS A 160 -11.24 -1.22 25.86
CA LYS A 160 -10.13 -1.30 24.91
C LYS A 160 -8.85 -0.78 25.55
N PHE A 161 -7.78 -1.58 25.46
CA PHE A 161 -6.44 -1.23 25.89
C PHE A 161 -5.56 -1.13 24.66
N TYR A 162 -5.20 0.09 24.28
CA TYR A 162 -4.38 0.35 23.10
C TYR A 162 -2.91 0.10 23.40
N VAL A 163 -2.23 -0.59 22.49
CA VAL A 163 -0.82 -0.92 22.59
C VAL A 163 -0.02 0.12 21.84
N ILE A 164 0.86 0.80 22.55
CA ILE A 164 1.84 1.73 22.01
C ILE A 164 3.20 1.10 22.30
N PRO A 165 3.95 0.63 21.29
CA PRO A 165 5.30 0.13 21.52
C PRO A 165 6.18 1.28 22.02
N GLU A 166 7.09 0.97 22.94
CA GLU A 166 8.13 1.91 23.32
C GLU A 166 8.90 2.33 22.07
N LYS A 167 9.26 3.62 21.97
CA LYS A 167 10.18 4.04 20.92
C LYS A 167 11.50 3.33 21.18
N ASN A 168 11.90 2.45 20.27
CA ASN A 168 13.30 2.02 20.23
C ASN A 168 14.12 3.30 20.01
N SER A 169 14.83 3.72 21.05
CA SER A 169 15.86 4.76 21.03
C SER A 169 16.94 4.44 20.01
#